data_AF-A0A1R1RE95-F1
#
_entry.id   AF-A0A1R1RE95-F1
#
_cell.length_a   1.000
_cell.length_b   1.000
_cell.length_c   1.000
_cell.angle_alpha   90.00
_cell.angle_beta   90.00
_cell.angle_gamma   90.00
#
_symmetry.space_group_name_H-M   'P 1'
#
loop_
_entity.id
_entity.type
_entity.pdbx_description
1 polymer ?
#
loop_
_entity_poly.entity_id
_entity_poly.type
_entity_poly.pdbx_seq_one_letter_code
_entity_poly.pdbx_strand_id
1 'polypeptide(L)' 'MVRQDTGYMPRENPCAQCGKPIARPDWVEHSEGRSSFLWNCRACNYRFEAIAIYEEAELITPLAA' A
#
# COMPACT_ATOMS: atom_id res chain seq x y z
N MET A 1 15.16 -14.13 6.43
CA MET A 1 14.85 -13.87 5.01
C MET A 1 13.40 -13.43 4.91
N VAL A 2 13.14 -12.12 4.76
CA VAL A 2 11.78 -11.60 4.59
C VAL A 2 11.30 -12.02 3.21
N ARG A 3 10.24 -12.83 3.16
CA ARG A 3 9.50 -13.11 1.93
C ARG A 3 8.87 -11.79 1.52
N GLN A 4 9.49 -11.06 0.59
CA GLN A 4 8.82 -9.96 -0.06
C GLN A 4 7.70 -10.59 -0.88
N ASP A 5 6.48 -10.52 -0.36
CA ASP A 5 5.29 -10.96 -1.07
C ASP A 5 5.09 -10.03 -2.27
N THR A 6 5.78 -10.32 -3.36
CA THR A 6 5.70 -9.59 -4.63
C THR A 6 4.35 -9.78 -5.35
N GLY A 7 3.40 -10.52 -4.76
CA GLY A 7 2.13 -10.87 -5.37
C GLY A 7 1.10 -9.72 -5.38
N TYR A 8 1.14 -8.82 -4.40
CA TYR A 8 0.09 -7.82 -4.16
C TYR A 8 0.57 -6.36 -4.29
N MET A 9 1.44 -6.04 -5.26
CA MET A 9 1.73 -4.63 -5.54
C MET A 9 0.47 -3.98 -6.16
N PRO A 10 -0.13 -2.95 -5.52
CA PRO A 10 -1.29 -2.26 -6.05
C PRO A 10 -0.95 -1.62 -7.40
N ARG A 11 -1.90 -1.69 -8.33
CA ARG A 11 -1.79 -1.16 -9.69
C ARG A 11 -3.00 -0.33 -10.02
N GLU A 12 -2.85 0.54 -11.00
CA GLU A 12 -3.92 1.37 -11.56
C GLU A 12 -4.61 2.26 -10.52
N ASN A 13 -3.88 2.67 -9.48
CA ASN A 13 -4.42 3.61 -8.49
C ASN A 13 -4.79 4.92 -9.19
N PRO A 14 -6.05 5.37 -9.13
CA PRO A 14 -6.46 6.63 -9.74
C PRO A 14 -5.71 7.80 -9.12
N CYS A 15 -5.18 8.69 -9.96
CA CYS A 15 -4.58 9.92 -9.49
C CYS A 15 -5.60 10.73 -8.68
N ALA A 16 -5.27 11.09 -7.44
CA ALA A 16 -6.13 11.86 -6.56
C ALA A 16 -6.50 13.27 -7.09
N GLN A 17 -5.76 13.79 -8.09
CA GLN A 17 -6.06 15.09 -8.69
C GLN A 17 -6.81 14.98 -10.03
N CYS A 18 -6.35 14.11 -10.95
CA CYS A 18 -6.86 14.07 -12.32
C CYS A 18 -7.58 12.76 -12.68
N GLY A 19 -7.67 11.81 -11.76
CA GLY A 19 -8.36 10.52 -11.92
C GLY A 19 -7.68 9.51 -12.88
N LYS A 20 -6.65 9.91 -13.63
CA LYS A 20 -5.95 9.00 -14.55
C LYS A 20 -5.26 7.87 -13.78
N PRO A 21 -5.33 6.62 -14.26
CA PRO A 21 -4.70 5.49 -13.58
C PRO A 21 -3.18 5.61 -13.62
N ILE A 22 -2.53 5.25 -12.50
CA ILE A 22 -1.08 5.18 -12.39
C ILE A 22 -0.69 3.71 -12.31
N ALA A 23 0.16 3.25 -13.23
CA ALA A 23 0.43 1.82 -13.41
C ALA A 23 1.06 1.14 -12.18
N ARG A 24 1.91 1.86 -11.44
CA ARG A 24 2.62 1.38 -10.24
C ARG A 24 3.11 2.55 -9.37
N PRO A 25 3.33 2.34 -8.08
CA PRO A 25 3.98 3.32 -7.22
C PRO A 25 5.46 3.51 -7.60
N ASP A 26 6.00 4.69 -7.28
CA ASP A 26 7.44 5.00 -7.38
C ASP A 26 8.20 4.39 -6.17
N TRP A 27 7.54 4.22 -5.02
CA TRP A 27 8.13 3.64 -3.80
C TRP A 27 7.08 2.87 -2.99
N VAL A 28 7.53 1.81 -2.30
CA VAL A 28 6.72 1.02 -1.38
C VAL A 28 7.48 0.82 -0.08
N GLU A 29 6.81 1.07 1.05
CA GLU A 29 7.31 0.79 2.38
C GLU A 29 6.32 -0.11 3.13
N HIS A 30 6.83 -1.15 3.77
CA HIS A 30 6.04 -2.07 4.60
C HIS A 30 6.41 -1.87 6.06
N SER A 31 5.40 -1.73 6.93
CA SER A 31 5.57 -1.78 8.37
C SER A 31 4.52 -2.71 8.99
N GLU A 32 4.64 -3.00 10.27
CA GLU A 32 3.63 -3.79 11.00
C GLU A 32 2.23 -3.16 10.83
N GLY A 33 1.26 -3.97 10.43
CA GLY A 33 -0.14 -3.56 10.21
C GLY A 33 -0.40 -2.60 9.03
N ARG A 34 0.60 -2.18 8.23
CA ARG A 34 0.35 -1.26 7.11
C ARG A 34 1.37 -1.30 5.98
N SER A 35 1.01 -0.69 4.84
CA SER A 35 1.93 -0.42 3.74
C SER A 35 1.70 0.97 3.16
N SER A 36 2.77 1.74 2.99
CA SER A 36 2.78 3.07 2.38
C SER A 36 3.25 2.98 0.94
N PHE A 37 2.55 3.69 0.05
CA PHE A 37 2.82 3.70 -1.39
C PHE A 37 2.95 5.14 -1.88
N LEU A 38 4.10 5.52 -2.43
CA LEU A 38 4.27 6.83 -3.07
C LEU A 38 3.92 6.75 -4.55
N TRP A 39 2.98 7.58 -4.98
CA TRP A 39 2.47 7.64 -6.34
C TRP A 39 2.85 8.94 -7.02
N ASN A 40 3.12 8.86 -8.33
CA ASN A 40 3.47 10.00 -9.15
C ASN A 40 2.72 9.94 -10.48
N CYS A 41 1.78 10.87 -10.67
CA CYS A 41 1.00 10.97 -11.88
C CYS A 41 1.80 11.67 -12.97
N ARG A 42 2.22 10.94 -14.00
CA ARG A 42 2.95 11.51 -15.16
C ARG A 42 2.08 12.45 -16.01
N ALA A 43 0.76 12.40 -15.87
CA ALA A 43 -0.16 13.22 -16.66
C ALA A 43 -0.39 14.62 -16.09
N CYS A 44 -0.41 14.77 -14.76
CA CYS A 44 -0.61 16.08 -14.11
C CYS A 44 0.53 16.47 -13.14
N ASN A 45 1.58 15.66 -13.08
CA ASN A 45 2.75 15.83 -12.21
C ASN A 45 2.44 15.86 -10.70
N TYR A 46 1.28 15.36 -10.30
CA TYR A 46 0.87 15.29 -8.90
C TYR A 46 1.47 14.07 -8.20
N ARG A 47 1.93 14.28 -6.97
CA ARG A 47 2.52 13.24 -6.11
C ARG A 47 1.72 13.10 -4.84
N PHE A 48 1.45 11.88 -4.42
CA PHE A 48 0.68 11.60 -3.21
C PHE A 48 1.07 10.25 -2.59
N GLU A 49 0.72 10.07 -1.32
CA GLU A 49 0.85 8.81 -0.60
C GLU A 49 -0.52 8.13 -0.47
N ALA A 50 -0.55 6.82 -0.65
CA ALA A 50 -1.69 5.98 -0.26
C ALA A 50 -1.21 4.97 0.79
N ILE A 51 -2.02 4.72 1.81
CA ILE A 51 -1.69 3.81 2.90
C ILE A 51 -2.73 2.69 2.94
N ALA A 52 -2.29 1.44 2.82
CA ALA A 52 -3.10 0.28 3.14
C ALA A 52 -2.89 -0.07 4.61
N ILE A 53 -3.99 -0.17 5.37
CA ILE A 53 -3.97 -0.66 6.75
C ILE A 53 -4.53 -2.08 6.72
N TYR A 54 -3.83 -3.02 7.36
CA TYR A 54 -4.26 -4.40 7.51
C TYR A 54 -4.66 -4.60 8.96
N GLU A 55 -5.78 -5.27 9.20
CA GLU A 55 -6.06 -5.75 10.54
C GLU A 55 -4.97 -6.76 10.92
N GLU A 56 -4.37 -6.54 12.09
CA GLU A 56 -3.50 -7.52 12.69
C GLU A 56 -4.36 -8.76 12.90
N ALA A 57 -3.99 -9.88 12.27
CA ALA A 57 -4.71 -11.12 12.46
C ALA A 57 -4.79 -11.33 13.97
N GLU A 58 -6.01 -11.23 14.55
CA GLU A 58 -6.23 -11.38 15.98
C GLU A 58 -5.53 -12.68 16.37
N LEU A 59 -4.36 -12.56 16.99
CA LEU A 59 -3.72 -13.67 17.65
C LEU A 59 -4.68 -13.97 18.79
N ILE A 60 -5.58 -14.92 18.55
CA ILE A 60 -6.50 -15.48 19.52
C ILE A 60 -5.60 -16.02 20.63
N THR A 61 -5.27 -15.15 21.58
CA THR A 61 -4.59 -15.54 22.80
C THR A 61 -5.69 -16.23 23.59
N PRO A 62 -5.62 -17.56 23.79
CA PRO A 62 -6.62 -18.22 24.61
C PRO A 62 -6.56 -17.55 25.98
N LEU A 63 -7.68 -16.94 26.38
CA LEU A 63 -7.85 -16.37 27.71
C LEU A 63 -7.51 -17.49 28.71
N ALA A 64 -6.40 -17.33 29.42
CA ALA A 64 -5.94 -18.34 30.37
C ALA A 64 -7.08 -18.60 31.37
N ALA A 65 -7.43 -19.88 31.50
CA ALA A 65 -8.49 -20.40 32.37
C ALA A 65 -8.14 -20.31 33.85
#